data_AF-A0A3T0RXD5-F1
#
_entry.id   AF-A0A3T0RXD5-F1
#
_cell.length_a   1.000
_cell.length_b   1.000
_cell.length_c   1.000
_cell.angle_alpha   90.00
_cell.angle_beta   90.00
_cell.angle_gamma   90.00
#
_symmetry.space_group_name_H-M   'P 1'
#
loop_
_entity.id
_entity.type
_entity.pdbx_description
1 polymer ?
#
loop_
_entity_poly.entity_id
_entity_poly.type
_entity_poly.pdbx_seq_one_letter_code
_entity_poly.pdbx_strand_id
1 'polypeptide(L)'
;MTLLDTDAVNRLRDSLERIDYRTDAILEAIGEVGQRGLGRNTTVAAQTSLGSRDDPLAAAGRDTPDLSFEEWPWAIQQPVGEAVGARGEGVDDSLLGDEDLLAGHWQVREDVVTESTGRPGAADPEHIVYRQRSGLRRAMEVDTLLGGVLGACDGEMALGTIISAVARILAVDPSAAAAQTLGPVRTALRGGILERS
;
A
#
# COMPACT_ATOMS: atom_id res chain seq x y z
N MET A 1 -24.35 -7.64 -3.23
CA MET A 1 -24.19 -6.21 -3.56
C MET A 1 -25.57 -5.61 -3.75
N THR A 2 -26.05 -4.82 -2.79
CA THR A 2 -27.38 -4.21 -2.86
C THR A 2 -27.30 -2.99 -3.77
N LEU A 3 -28.18 -2.90 -4.76
CA LEU A 3 -28.27 -1.72 -5.63
C LEU A 3 -28.82 -0.53 -4.85
N LEU A 4 -28.34 0.68 -5.17
CA LEU A 4 -28.82 1.93 -4.57
C LEU A 4 -30.30 2.16 -4.92
N ASP A 5 -31.08 2.66 -3.97
CA ASP A 5 -32.44 3.14 -4.24
C ASP A 5 -32.43 4.44 -5.07
N THR A 6 -33.58 4.78 -5.67
CA THR A 6 -33.72 5.93 -6.56
C THR A 6 -33.36 7.26 -5.87
N ASP A 7 -33.68 7.41 -4.59
CA ASP A 7 -33.38 8.64 -3.86
C ASP A 7 -31.87 8.77 -3.61
N ALA A 8 -31.18 7.67 -3.31
CA ALA A 8 -29.74 7.62 -3.20
C ALA A 8 -29.05 7.91 -4.54
N VAL A 9 -29.58 7.40 -5.65
CA VAL A 9 -29.09 7.71 -7.00
C VAL A 9 -29.26 9.20 -7.31
N ASN A 10 -30.39 9.80 -6.98
CA ASN A 10 -30.63 11.23 -7.20
C ASN A 10 -29.69 12.09 -6.36
N ARG A 11 -29.51 11.78 -5.07
CA ARG A 11 -28.56 12.49 -4.21
C ARG A 11 -27.11 12.40 -4.70
N LEU A 12 -26.72 11.25 -5.24
CA LEU A 12 -25.40 11.06 -5.86
C LEU A 12 -25.26 11.93 -7.12
N ARG A 13 -26.26 11.91 -8.01
CA ARG A 13 -26.28 12.76 -9.21
C ARG A 13 -26.15 14.24 -8.85
N ASP A 14 -26.99 14.72 -7.95
CA ASP A 14 -26.97 16.13 -7.52
C ASP A 14 -25.60 16.50 -6.92
N SER A 15 -24.94 15.56 -6.26
CA SER A 15 -23.59 15.78 -5.72
C SER A 15 -22.53 15.88 -6.79
N LEU A 16 -22.59 15.03 -7.81
CA LEU A 16 -21.69 15.07 -8.97
C LEU A 16 -21.91 16.34 -9.81
N GLU A 17 -23.16 16.74 -10.01
CA GLU A 17 -23.50 18.00 -10.70
C GLU A 17 -23.01 19.23 -9.95
N ARG A 18 -23.14 19.24 -8.62
CA ARG A 18 -22.68 20.35 -7.77
C ARG A 18 -21.18 20.59 -7.84
N ILE A 19 -20.39 19.55 -8.06
CA ILE A 19 -18.92 19.64 -8.21
C ILE A 19 -18.49 19.75 -9.68
N ASP A 20 -19.44 19.94 -10.59
CA ASP A 20 -19.22 19.98 -12.04
C ASP A 20 -18.48 18.75 -12.58
N TYR A 21 -18.81 17.55 -12.08
CA TYR A 21 -18.27 16.27 -12.57
C TYR A 21 -18.90 15.92 -13.94
N ARG A 22 -18.65 16.77 -14.93
CA ARG A 22 -19.07 16.64 -16.33
C ARG A 22 -17.86 16.49 -17.23
N THR A 23 -18.05 15.83 -18.37
CA THR A 23 -16.97 15.55 -19.33
C THR A 23 -16.19 16.81 -19.69
N ASP A 24 -16.86 17.90 -20.06
CA ASP A 24 -16.19 19.12 -20.49
C ASP A 24 -15.35 19.76 -19.37
N ALA A 25 -15.91 19.84 -18.16
CA ALA A 25 -15.22 20.38 -16.99
C ALA A 25 -14.01 19.52 -16.58
N ILE A 26 -14.12 18.18 -16.66
CA ILE A 26 -13.00 17.26 -16.42
C ILE A 26 -11.92 17.44 -17.48
N LEU A 27 -12.30 17.49 -18.76
CA LEU A 27 -11.37 17.66 -19.88
C LEU A 27 -10.64 19.00 -19.81
N GLU A 28 -11.35 20.07 -19.43
CA GLU A 28 -10.77 21.38 -19.15
C GLU A 28 -9.79 21.31 -17.97
N ALA A 29 -10.19 20.68 -16.86
CA ALA A 29 -9.38 20.57 -15.64
C ALA A 29 -8.05 19.83 -15.87
N ILE A 30 -8.04 18.75 -16.66
CA ILE A 30 -6.82 17.99 -16.95
C ILE A 30 -6.01 18.55 -18.13
N GLY A 31 -6.59 19.48 -18.90
CA GLY A 31 -5.98 20.12 -20.07
C GLY A 31 -5.60 19.17 -21.21
N GLU A 32 -5.13 19.72 -22.34
CA GLU A 32 -4.79 18.94 -23.54
C GLU A 32 -3.66 17.90 -23.30
N VAL A 33 -2.75 18.18 -22.38
CA VAL A 33 -1.64 17.28 -22.03
C VAL A 33 -2.18 16.07 -21.25
N GLY A 34 -3.04 16.30 -20.26
CA GLY A 34 -3.70 15.23 -19.51
C GLY A 34 -4.59 14.37 -20.40
N GLN A 35 -5.38 14.98 -21.29
CA GLN A 35 -6.22 14.28 -22.26
C GLN A 35 -5.41 13.36 -23.17
N ARG A 36 -4.31 13.87 -23.76
CA ARG A 36 -3.40 13.06 -24.59
C ARG A 36 -2.70 11.96 -23.82
N GLY A 37 -2.50 12.15 -22.51
CA GLY A 37 -1.99 11.11 -21.61
C GLY A 37 -3.01 9.98 -21.43
N LEU A 38 -4.26 10.33 -21.09
CA LEU A 38 -5.33 9.34 -20.92
C LEU A 38 -5.58 8.54 -22.20
N GLY A 39 -5.51 9.16 -23.38
CA GLY A 39 -5.57 8.47 -24.68
C GLY A 39 -4.47 7.43 -24.90
N ARG A 40 -3.41 7.43 -24.08
CA ARG A 40 -2.32 6.44 -24.06
C ARG A 40 -2.31 5.58 -22.79
N ASN A 41 -3.42 5.55 -22.03
CA ASN A 41 -3.52 4.89 -20.73
C ASN A 41 -2.50 5.38 -19.69
N THR A 42 -2.14 6.67 -19.70
CA THR A 42 -1.32 7.29 -18.64
C THR A 42 -2.10 8.39 -17.93
N THR A 43 -2.17 8.31 -16.60
CA THR A 43 -2.85 9.28 -15.74
C THR A 43 -1.94 10.37 -15.19
N VAL A 44 -0.61 10.18 -15.28
CA VAL A 44 0.40 11.08 -14.68
C VAL A 44 0.28 12.51 -15.21
N ALA A 45 0.07 12.64 -16.52
CA ALA A 45 -0.10 13.95 -17.16
C ALA A 45 -1.35 14.69 -16.65
N ALA A 46 -2.46 13.97 -16.48
CA ALA A 46 -3.69 14.52 -15.93
C ALA A 46 -3.50 14.92 -14.47
N GLN A 47 -2.89 14.06 -13.64
CA GLN A 47 -2.56 14.38 -12.25
C GLN A 47 -1.64 15.60 -12.14
N THR A 48 -0.61 15.69 -13.00
CA THR A 48 0.30 16.83 -13.02
C THR A 48 -0.41 18.13 -13.42
N SER A 49 -1.35 18.07 -14.36
CA SER A 49 -2.16 19.22 -14.77
C SER A 49 -3.12 19.68 -13.67
N LEU A 50 -3.66 18.77 -12.86
CA LEU A 50 -4.47 19.11 -11.70
C LEU A 50 -3.64 19.73 -10.57
N GLY A 51 -2.36 19.34 -10.45
CA GLY A 51 -1.42 19.94 -9.50
C GLY A 51 -1.89 19.80 -8.05
N SER A 52 -1.84 20.90 -7.29
CA SER A 52 -2.31 20.98 -5.90
C SER A 52 -3.76 21.48 -5.78
N ARG A 53 -4.57 21.34 -6.84
CA ARG A 53 -6.00 21.67 -6.75
C ARG A 53 -6.67 20.73 -5.75
N ASP A 54 -7.30 21.33 -4.76
CA ASP A 54 -8.01 20.66 -3.67
C ASP A 54 -9.53 20.77 -3.82
N ASP A 55 -10.01 21.40 -4.90
CA ASP A 55 -11.43 21.44 -5.19
C ASP A 55 -11.97 20.04 -5.48
N PRO A 56 -13.25 19.76 -5.16
CA PRO A 56 -13.78 18.40 -5.24
C PRO A 56 -13.69 17.73 -6.62
N LEU A 57 -13.55 18.50 -7.70
CA LEU A 57 -13.37 17.98 -9.07
C LEU A 57 -11.94 17.51 -9.34
N ALA A 58 -10.97 18.12 -8.66
CA ALA A 58 -9.54 18.01 -8.94
C ALA A 58 -8.72 17.41 -7.79
N ALA A 59 -9.35 17.11 -6.65
CA ALA A 59 -8.72 16.53 -5.47
C ALA A 59 -7.91 15.27 -5.83
N ALA A 60 -6.64 15.49 -6.15
CA ALA A 60 -5.65 14.45 -6.12
C ALA A 60 -5.45 14.15 -4.63
N GLY A 61 -5.55 12.89 -4.21
CA GLY A 61 -5.44 12.51 -2.81
C GLY A 61 -4.07 12.80 -2.16
N ARG A 62 -3.17 13.55 -2.82
CA ARG A 62 -1.87 14.01 -2.31
C ARG A 62 -1.25 15.12 -3.19
N ASP A 63 -0.64 16.11 -2.56
CA ASP A 63 0.10 17.20 -3.24
C ASP A 63 1.39 16.72 -3.91
N THR A 64 2.05 15.72 -3.31
CA THR A 64 3.25 15.09 -3.87
C THR A 64 2.93 13.66 -4.31
N PRO A 65 3.01 13.35 -5.62
CA PRO A 65 2.68 12.03 -6.11
C PRO A 65 3.69 10.98 -5.64
N ASP A 66 3.20 9.82 -5.23
CA ASP A 66 4.04 8.63 -5.05
C ASP A 66 4.22 7.95 -6.41
N LEU A 67 5.44 8.00 -6.94
CA LEU A 67 5.76 7.41 -8.24
C LEU A 67 6.60 6.15 -8.03
N SER A 68 6.10 5.02 -8.54
CA SER A 68 6.82 3.74 -8.58
C SER A 68 6.89 3.24 -10.00
N PHE A 69 8.09 2.88 -10.45
CA PHE A 69 8.34 2.26 -11.75
C PHE A 69 8.93 0.88 -11.49
N GLU A 70 8.16 -0.15 -11.83
CA GLU A 70 8.49 -1.53 -11.53
C GLU A 70 8.50 -2.33 -12.84
N GLU A 71 9.51 -3.16 -13.02
CA GLU A 71 9.48 -4.21 -14.03
C GLU A 71 8.72 -5.42 -13.45
N TRP A 72 7.67 -5.88 -14.15
CA TRP A 72 6.81 -6.96 -13.67
C TRP A 72 6.79 -8.15 -14.63
N PRO A 73 7.78 -9.05 -14.58
CA PRO A 73 7.81 -10.23 -15.44
C PRO A 73 6.89 -11.37 -14.95
N TRP A 74 6.27 -11.19 -13.77
CA TRP A 74 5.54 -12.24 -13.05
C TRP A 74 4.03 -12.22 -13.27
N ALA A 75 3.37 -13.31 -12.91
CA ALA A 75 1.92 -13.43 -12.98
C ALA A 75 1.23 -12.49 -11.96
N ILE A 76 0.19 -11.80 -12.42
CA ILE A 76 -0.78 -11.06 -11.58
C ILE A 76 -2.06 -11.89 -11.41
N GLN A 77 -2.86 -11.59 -10.40
CA GLN A 77 -4.11 -12.26 -10.07
C GLN A 77 -5.23 -11.23 -9.85
N GLN A 78 -6.44 -11.49 -10.36
CA GLN A 78 -7.58 -10.61 -10.09
C GLN A 78 -7.99 -10.68 -8.61
N PRO A 79 -8.49 -9.59 -8.01
CA PRO A 79 -8.77 -8.28 -8.62
C PRO A 79 -7.59 -7.31 -8.59
N VAL A 80 -7.17 -6.80 -9.76
CA VAL A 80 -6.03 -5.88 -9.84
C VAL A 80 -6.39 -4.45 -9.40
N GLY A 81 -7.60 -3.99 -9.72
CA GLY A 81 -8.02 -2.62 -9.41
C GLY A 81 -8.05 -2.32 -7.91
N GLU A 82 -8.58 -3.26 -7.12
CA GLU A 82 -8.60 -3.17 -5.66
C GLU A 82 -7.19 -3.19 -5.07
N ALA A 83 -6.32 -4.06 -5.57
CA ALA A 83 -4.93 -4.11 -5.15
C ALA A 83 -4.15 -2.82 -5.45
N VAL A 84 -4.47 -2.14 -6.56
CA VAL A 84 -3.90 -0.83 -6.89
C VAL A 84 -4.50 0.27 -6.01
N GLY A 85 -5.80 0.22 -5.73
CA GLY A 85 -6.49 1.18 -4.86
C GLY A 85 -5.97 1.18 -3.43
N ALA A 86 -5.79 -0.01 -2.84
CA ALA A 86 -5.27 -0.20 -1.49
C ALA A 86 -3.84 0.33 -1.29
N ARG A 87 -3.08 0.57 -2.38
CA ARG A 87 -1.72 1.12 -2.29
C ARG A 87 -1.71 2.52 -1.66
N GLY A 88 -2.75 3.33 -1.87
CA GLY A 88 -2.81 4.70 -1.34
C GLY A 88 -2.61 4.74 0.17
N GLU A 89 -3.37 3.92 0.90
CA GLU A 89 -3.31 3.80 2.36
C GLU A 89 -1.94 3.31 2.82
N GLY A 90 -1.40 2.26 2.19
CA GLY A 90 -0.06 1.74 2.51
C GLY A 90 1.06 2.75 2.25
N VAL A 91 0.92 3.63 1.26
CA VAL A 91 1.84 4.75 1.04
C VAL A 91 1.74 5.78 2.17
N ASP A 92 0.53 6.16 2.57
CA ASP A 92 0.31 7.15 3.64
C ASP A 92 0.86 6.64 4.98
N ASP A 93 0.57 5.38 5.31
CA ASP A 93 1.10 4.73 6.52
C ASP A 93 2.63 4.63 6.49
N SER A 94 3.23 4.38 5.33
CA SER A 94 4.68 4.35 5.19
C SER A 94 5.37 5.71 5.34
N LEU A 95 4.63 6.81 5.40
CA LEU A 95 5.15 8.18 5.55
C LEU A 95 5.08 8.70 6.99
N LEU A 96 4.49 7.94 7.91
CA LEU A 96 4.43 8.29 9.34
C LEU A 96 5.81 8.50 9.94
N GLY A 97 5.92 9.29 11.00
CA GLY A 97 7.15 9.38 11.78
C GLY A 97 7.52 8.02 12.40
N ASP A 98 8.78 7.81 12.75
CA ASP A 98 9.24 6.54 13.33
C ASP A 98 8.49 6.22 14.65
N GLU A 99 8.23 7.24 15.48
CA GLU A 99 7.46 7.07 16.73
C GLU A 99 6.03 6.59 16.46
N ASP A 100 5.35 7.17 15.49
CA ASP A 100 3.99 6.78 15.09
C ASP A 100 3.97 5.38 14.46
N LEU A 101 5.00 5.04 13.68
CA LEU A 101 5.12 3.70 13.09
C LEU A 101 5.32 2.64 14.18
N LEU A 102 6.15 2.94 15.19
CA LEU A 102 6.42 2.06 16.33
C LEU A 102 5.20 1.91 17.26
N ALA A 103 4.40 2.96 17.42
CA ALA A 103 3.16 2.94 18.19
C ALA A 103 1.99 2.30 17.42
N GLY A 104 2.09 2.23 16.09
CA GLY A 104 1.09 1.64 15.21
C GLY A 104 0.89 0.14 15.43
N HIS A 105 -0.34 -0.30 15.18
CA HIS A 105 -0.75 -1.69 15.18
C HIS A 105 -0.94 -2.12 13.73
N TRP A 106 -0.15 -3.11 13.33
CA TRP A 106 -0.06 -3.53 11.94
C TRP A 106 -0.36 -5.02 11.85
N GLN A 107 -0.97 -5.39 10.74
CA GLN A 107 -1.35 -6.76 10.45
C GLN A 107 -0.77 -7.17 9.10
N VAL A 108 -0.27 -8.40 9.00
CA VAL A 108 0.01 -9.01 7.69
C VAL A 108 -1.30 -9.28 6.99
N ARG A 109 -1.42 -8.78 5.76
CA ARG A 109 -2.61 -8.97 4.94
C ARG A 109 -3.01 -10.43 4.80
N GLU A 110 -4.31 -10.71 4.85
CA GLU A 110 -4.84 -12.09 4.80
C GLU A 110 -4.39 -12.86 3.54
N ASP A 111 -4.20 -12.15 2.41
CA ASP A 111 -3.78 -12.77 1.16
C ASP A 111 -2.26 -13.01 1.05
N VAL A 112 -1.48 -12.69 2.09
CA VAL A 112 -0.04 -12.91 2.14
C VAL A 112 0.26 -14.25 2.79
N VAL A 113 1.09 -15.05 2.14
CA VAL A 113 1.60 -16.32 2.69
C VAL A 113 3.12 -16.29 2.82
N THR A 114 3.64 -17.07 3.75
CA THR A 114 5.08 -17.29 3.88
C THR A 114 5.50 -18.50 3.05
N GLU A 115 6.46 -18.31 2.15
CA GLU A 115 7.15 -19.34 1.40
C GLU A 115 8.56 -19.51 1.98
N SER A 116 8.94 -20.72 2.35
CA SER A 116 10.24 -21.01 2.95
C SER A 116 10.99 -22.06 2.15
N THR A 117 12.25 -21.77 1.81
CA THR A 117 13.13 -22.68 1.06
C THR A 117 14.42 -22.88 1.85
N GLY A 118 14.89 -24.12 1.91
CA GLY A 118 16.16 -24.46 2.54
C GLY A 118 16.49 -25.93 2.36
N ARG A 119 17.70 -26.31 2.73
CA ARG A 119 18.14 -27.70 2.66
C ARG A 119 17.28 -28.60 3.59
N PRO A 120 16.73 -29.72 3.10
CA PRO A 120 16.00 -30.66 3.95
C PRO A 120 16.84 -31.11 5.16
N GLY A 121 16.26 -31.00 6.36
CA GLY A 121 16.93 -31.34 7.63
C GLY A 121 17.82 -30.24 8.23
N ALA A 122 17.93 -29.07 7.59
CA ALA A 122 18.51 -27.88 8.23
C ALA A 122 17.57 -27.34 9.32
N ALA A 123 18.15 -26.74 10.37
CA ALA A 123 17.40 -26.16 11.47
C ALA A 123 16.66 -24.87 11.04
N ASP A 124 17.31 -24.08 10.18
CA ASP A 124 16.80 -22.81 9.68
C ASP A 124 16.69 -22.84 8.15
N PRO A 125 15.68 -22.16 7.57
CA PRO A 125 15.59 -22.01 6.12
C PRO A 125 16.65 -21.05 5.59
N GLU A 126 17.00 -21.22 4.31
CA GLU A 126 17.93 -20.35 3.60
C GLU A 126 17.25 -19.06 3.13
N HIS A 127 15.98 -19.17 2.72
CA HIS A 127 15.18 -18.05 2.23
C HIS A 127 13.76 -18.10 2.81
N ILE A 128 13.27 -16.94 3.23
CA ILE A 128 11.88 -16.72 3.65
C ILE A 128 11.31 -15.59 2.81
N VAL A 129 10.17 -15.82 2.17
CA VAL A 129 9.49 -14.84 1.31
C VAL A 129 8.05 -14.68 1.76
N TYR A 130 7.62 -13.45 1.99
CA TYR A 130 6.22 -13.10 2.17
C TYR A 130 5.63 -12.75 0.81
N ARG A 131 4.66 -13.54 0.33
CA ARG A 131 4.08 -13.43 -1.02
C ARG A 131 2.57 -13.25 -0.99
N GLN A 132 2.10 -12.20 -1.67
CA GLN A 132 0.68 -12.03 -1.98
C GLN A 132 0.17 -13.11 -2.94
N ARG A 133 -1.02 -13.63 -2.65
CA ARG A 133 -1.71 -14.63 -3.48
C ARG A 133 -2.73 -13.98 -4.43
N SER A 134 -3.07 -12.71 -4.21
CA SER A 134 -3.98 -11.95 -5.05
C SER A 134 -3.31 -10.69 -5.62
N GLY A 135 -4.04 -9.92 -6.44
CA GLY A 135 -3.59 -8.62 -6.95
C GLY A 135 -2.30 -8.72 -7.77
N LEU A 136 -1.31 -7.90 -7.41
CA LEU A 136 -0.02 -7.87 -8.11
C LEU A 136 0.88 -9.05 -7.74
N ARG A 137 0.52 -9.86 -6.73
CA ARG A 137 1.31 -10.99 -6.22
C ARG A 137 2.73 -10.57 -5.82
N ARG A 138 2.87 -9.39 -5.21
CA ARG A 138 4.15 -8.89 -4.72
C ARG A 138 4.76 -9.88 -3.73
N ALA A 139 6.08 -9.89 -3.70
CA ALA A 139 6.84 -10.73 -2.79
C ALA A 139 7.97 -9.91 -2.15
N MET A 140 8.22 -10.18 -0.88
CA MET A 140 9.29 -9.59 -0.11
C MET A 140 10.08 -10.70 0.54
N GLU A 141 11.36 -10.83 0.16
CA GLU A 141 12.29 -11.67 0.89
C GLU A 141 12.66 -10.97 2.20
N VAL A 142 12.75 -11.75 3.28
CA VAL A 142 13.00 -11.24 4.62
C VAL A 142 14.14 -12.01 5.27
N ASP A 143 14.94 -11.30 6.06
CA ASP A 143 15.86 -11.94 6.98
C ASP A 143 15.13 -12.45 8.23
N THR A 144 15.87 -13.10 9.14
CA THR A 144 15.31 -13.68 10.36
C THR A 144 14.63 -12.63 11.26
N LEU A 145 15.21 -11.44 11.38
CA LEU A 145 14.68 -10.38 12.24
C LEU A 145 13.35 -9.86 11.68
N LEU A 146 13.34 -9.44 10.41
CA LEU A 146 12.16 -8.91 9.77
C LEU A 146 11.08 -9.98 9.64
N GLY A 147 11.45 -11.22 9.30
CA GLY A 147 10.51 -12.34 9.21
C GLY A 147 9.83 -12.65 10.54
N GLY A 148 10.56 -12.55 11.66
CA GLY A 148 10.00 -12.67 13.00
C GLY A 148 9.08 -11.52 13.38
N VAL A 149 9.45 -10.27 13.01
CA VAL A 149 8.60 -9.09 13.26
C VAL A 149 7.31 -9.16 12.46
N LEU A 150 7.39 -9.35 11.13
CA LEU A 150 6.20 -9.45 10.29
C LEU A 150 5.30 -10.61 10.69
N GLY A 151 5.88 -11.77 11.04
CA GLY A 151 5.12 -12.94 11.47
C GLY A 151 4.36 -12.75 12.79
N ALA A 152 4.73 -11.74 13.59
CA ALA A 152 4.06 -11.36 14.82
C ALA A 152 3.14 -10.14 14.67
N CYS A 153 3.05 -9.54 13.47
CA CYS A 153 2.12 -8.46 13.17
C CYS A 153 0.72 -9.05 12.89
N ASP A 154 -0.09 -9.16 13.94
CA ASP A 154 -1.48 -9.64 13.91
C ASP A 154 -2.52 -8.53 14.17
N GLY A 155 -2.08 -7.28 14.35
CA GLY A 155 -2.91 -6.14 14.69
C GLY A 155 -3.14 -5.93 16.19
N GLU A 156 -2.72 -6.85 17.07
CA GLU A 156 -2.99 -6.73 18.51
C GLU A 156 -1.91 -5.95 19.26
N MET A 157 -0.66 -6.02 18.80
CA MET A 157 0.48 -5.41 19.49
C MET A 157 1.10 -4.27 18.68
N ALA A 158 1.53 -3.22 19.39
CA ALA A 158 2.30 -2.13 18.80
C ALA A 158 3.64 -2.65 18.24
N LEU A 159 4.04 -2.17 17.06
CA LEU A 159 5.25 -2.59 16.35
C LEU A 159 6.51 -2.54 17.22
N GLY A 160 6.68 -1.48 18.01
CA GLY A 160 7.85 -1.34 18.89
C GLY A 160 7.94 -2.43 19.96
N THR A 161 6.79 -2.95 20.40
CA THR A 161 6.74 -4.07 21.36
C THR A 161 7.11 -5.37 20.67
N ILE A 162 6.60 -5.61 19.45
CA ILE A 162 6.96 -6.76 18.62
C ILE A 162 8.47 -6.77 18.35
N ILE A 163 9.03 -5.66 17.84
CA ILE A 163 10.47 -5.52 17.57
C ILE A 163 11.30 -5.81 18.82
N SER A 164 10.91 -5.24 19.97
CA SER A 164 11.62 -5.46 21.24
C SER A 164 11.57 -6.93 21.68
N ALA A 165 10.43 -7.60 21.50
CA ALA A 165 10.28 -9.02 21.84
C ALA A 165 11.13 -9.90 20.93
N VAL A 166 11.07 -9.69 19.61
CA VAL A 166 11.86 -10.44 18.62
C VAL A 166 13.36 -10.21 18.83
N ALA A 167 13.78 -8.96 19.08
CA ALA A 167 15.18 -8.64 19.36
C ALA A 167 15.74 -9.42 20.56
N ARG A 168 14.94 -9.58 21.63
CA ARG A 168 15.31 -10.38 22.80
C ARG A 168 15.44 -11.86 22.48
N ILE A 169 14.56 -12.41 21.64
CA ILE A 169 14.63 -13.82 21.21
C ILE A 169 15.90 -14.07 20.39
N LEU A 170 16.24 -13.14 19.50
CA LEU A 170 17.42 -13.23 18.63
C LEU A 170 18.72 -12.77 19.31
N ALA A 171 18.65 -12.33 20.57
CA ALA A 171 19.77 -11.78 21.34
C ALA A 171 20.51 -10.63 20.62
N VAL A 172 19.75 -9.76 19.95
CA VAL A 172 20.26 -8.55 19.30
C VAL A 172 19.83 -7.29 20.08
N ASP A 173 20.54 -6.19 19.88
CA ASP A 173 20.21 -4.91 20.53
C ASP A 173 18.84 -4.38 20.02
N PRO A 174 17.89 -4.04 20.91
CA PRO A 174 16.57 -3.56 20.51
C PRO A 174 16.58 -2.26 19.69
N SER A 175 17.51 -1.35 19.96
CA SER A 175 17.59 -0.08 19.24
C SER A 175 18.13 -0.27 17.82
N ALA A 176 19.14 -1.14 17.66
CA ALA A 176 19.64 -1.56 16.37
C ALA A 176 18.59 -2.33 15.57
N ALA A 177 17.83 -3.22 16.22
CA ALA A 177 16.74 -3.96 15.60
C ALA A 177 15.65 -3.02 15.07
N ALA A 178 15.26 -2.00 15.84
CA ALA A 178 14.31 -0.99 15.39
C ALA A 178 14.83 -0.23 14.17
N ALA A 179 16.06 0.28 14.22
CA ALA A 179 16.67 1.00 13.11
C ALA A 179 16.77 0.13 11.82
N GLN A 180 17.07 -1.16 11.96
CA GLN A 180 17.12 -2.10 10.84
C GLN A 180 15.72 -2.43 10.27
N THR A 181 14.67 -2.40 11.10
CA THR A 181 13.34 -2.90 10.74
C THR A 181 12.43 -1.82 10.13
N LEU A 182 12.56 -0.55 10.53
CA LEU A 182 11.64 0.51 10.11
C LEU A 182 11.62 0.74 8.59
N GLY A 183 12.77 0.76 7.93
CA GLY A 183 12.85 0.90 6.46
C GLY A 183 12.14 -0.25 5.72
N PRO A 184 12.44 -1.52 6.04
CA PRO A 184 11.72 -2.66 5.51
C PRO A 184 10.21 -2.68 5.82
N VAL A 185 9.78 -2.26 7.02
CA VAL A 185 8.34 -2.14 7.34
C VAL A 185 7.65 -1.12 6.44
N ARG A 186 8.27 0.03 6.19
CA ARG A 186 7.74 1.02 5.21
C ARG A 186 7.63 0.43 3.81
N THR A 187 8.58 -0.42 3.43
CA THR A 187 8.54 -1.16 2.15
C THR A 187 7.39 -2.17 2.13
N ALA A 188 7.17 -2.89 3.23
CA ALA A 188 6.06 -3.84 3.38
C ALA A 188 4.70 -3.13 3.29
N LEU A 189 4.53 -1.96 3.92
CA LEU A 189 3.32 -1.14 3.82
C LEU A 189 3.06 -0.66 2.38
N ARG A 190 4.08 -0.05 1.73
CA ARG A 190 3.98 0.38 0.32
C ARG A 190 3.70 -0.77 -0.64
N GLY A 191 4.20 -1.95 -0.33
CA GLY A 191 4.01 -3.17 -1.10
C GLY A 191 2.65 -3.85 -0.89
N GLY A 192 1.90 -3.47 0.14
CA GLY A 192 0.67 -4.14 0.57
C GLY A 192 0.94 -5.52 1.20
N ILE A 193 2.06 -5.68 1.88
CA ILE A 193 2.34 -6.87 2.72
C ILE A 193 1.80 -6.67 4.13
N LEU A 194 1.95 -5.45 4.66
CA LEU A 194 1.34 -5.02 5.91
C LEU A 194 0.20 -4.04 5.63
N GLU A 195 -0.77 -4.02 6.51
CA GLU A 195 -1.83 -3.01 6.59
C GLU A 195 -2.08 -2.60 8.04
N ARG A 196 -2.80 -1.50 8.23
CA ARG A 196 -3.25 -1.04 9.54
C ARG A 196 -4.41 -1.89 10.03
N SER A 197 -4.36 -2.32 11.30
CA SER A 197 -5.46 -3.02 11.96
C SER A 197 -6.61 -2.11 12.38
#